data_AF-A0A7S2Y6Y4-F1
#
_entry.id   AF-A0A7S2Y6Y4-F1
#
_cell.length_a   1.000
_cell.length_b   1.000
_cell.length_c   1.000
_cell.angle_alpha   90.00
_cell.angle_beta   90.00
_cell.angle_gamma   90.00
#
_symmetry.space_group_name_H-M   'P 1'
#
loop_
_entity.id
_entity.type
_entity.pdbx_description
1 polymer ?
#
loop_
_entity_poly.entity_id
_entity_poly.type
_entity_poly.pdbx_seq_one_letter_code
_entity_poly.pdbx_strand_id
1 'polypeptide(L)'
;HLIFEEFLSGDVSQIHNQLIESHWAPKWAGKGLKKSTDFDLVSWSATGLLRELIKTLDTFILTGPIAEAMPRIRLLRSFGLQFGQEAKIRGKTVLAFLSRSILSLCSFYEQYSKFFGESQLNLRGPCEEKLRNEVKLAKWDQQSYYALADTTERNHRKLMGILNEYEESLRITTNHALEKEQQRGVGDAEEVAGTASTDIPHNQSLFPLSQEFAEQQNARLINSSKLQASTAWKSMGTIVEASNRINKIPHYIGRIGSFGKAIESDTASARGKDAADGICSSVFDRLESLRSKKATRIMKERALVDLFKELKHHGFVHMKWSVPEEFRQFGELLLLPAPLDFIQDSAQQADFIRGCESYFLRCLVELNRLRPEAEINGSRHMTQRQTQMILGYADHIVYLATQQRTVVSTLIQNMNKLSEAIGALNFKDSQLISLDATISDKVILFPKYFAGAVDAVKQLVMMAEASSHLVPKMTALKELKEWLDGVDENDQVNKRILI
;
A
#
# COMPACT_ATOMS: atom_id res chain seq x y z
N HIS A 1 -12.88 -12.04 23.46
CA HIS A 1 -12.49 -13.37 23.97
C HIS A 1 -13.19 -14.48 23.20
N LEU A 2 -14.53 -14.55 23.20
CA LEU A 2 -15.30 -15.58 22.46
C LEU A 2 -15.01 -15.63 20.94
N ILE A 3 -14.96 -14.49 20.25
CA ILE A 3 -14.61 -14.43 18.81
C ILE A 3 -13.19 -14.97 18.56
N PHE A 4 -12.25 -14.70 19.47
CA PHE A 4 -10.87 -15.16 19.36
C PHE A 4 -10.74 -16.67 19.64
N GLU A 5 -11.54 -17.21 20.56
CA GLU A 5 -11.57 -18.66 20.85
C GLU A 5 -12.19 -19.48 19.71
N GLU A 6 -13.26 -18.98 19.06
CA GLU A 6 -13.80 -19.59 17.83
C GLU A 6 -12.80 -19.53 16.66
N PHE A 7 -12.08 -18.41 16.49
CA PHE A 7 -11.07 -18.27 15.44
C PHE A 7 -9.85 -19.18 15.65
N LEU A 8 -9.50 -19.46 16.92
CA LEU A 8 -8.33 -20.28 17.28
C LEU A 8 -8.60 -21.78 17.29
N SER A 9 -9.88 -22.19 17.43
CA SER A 9 -10.34 -23.59 17.50
C SER A 9 -10.64 -24.22 16.14
N GLY A 10 -10.68 -23.44 15.05
CA GLY A 10 -10.81 -23.94 13.69
C GLY A 10 -9.60 -24.81 13.29
N ASP A 11 -9.79 -26.12 13.28
CA ASP A 11 -8.79 -27.10 12.87
C ASP A 11 -8.67 -27.12 11.34
N VAL A 12 -7.73 -26.31 10.80
CA VAL A 12 -7.41 -26.28 9.36
C VAL A 12 -6.00 -26.84 9.18
N SER A 13 -5.86 -28.13 9.44
CA SER A 13 -4.59 -28.85 9.56
C SER A 13 -4.04 -29.41 8.24
N GLN A 14 -4.36 -28.85 7.07
CA GLN A 14 -3.92 -29.44 5.79
C GLN A 14 -3.28 -28.56 4.69
N ILE A 15 -2.88 -27.32 4.94
CA ILE A 15 -1.95 -26.62 4.02
C ILE A 15 -0.80 -25.98 4.81
N HIS A 16 0.30 -26.73 4.96
CA HIS A 16 1.47 -26.36 5.74
C HIS A 16 2.44 -25.45 4.97
N ASN A 17 2.90 -24.38 5.64
CA ASN A 17 4.00 -23.47 5.32
C ASN A 17 3.96 -22.66 4.01
N GLN A 18 3.24 -23.10 2.98
CA GLN A 18 3.23 -22.41 1.68
C GLN A 18 2.37 -21.13 1.64
N LEU A 19 1.45 -20.97 2.60
CA LEU A 19 0.43 -19.91 2.63
C LEU A 19 0.73 -18.74 3.55
N ILE A 20 1.60 -18.92 4.56
CA ILE A 20 1.99 -17.86 5.50
C ILE A 20 2.73 -16.73 4.77
N GLU A 21 3.35 -17.06 3.64
CA GLU A 21 4.16 -16.14 2.85
C GLU A 21 3.47 -15.58 1.60
N SER A 22 2.36 -16.17 1.18
CA SER A 22 1.60 -15.76 -0.01
C SER A 22 0.60 -14.67 0.35
N HIS A 23 0.56 -13.60 -0.43
CA HIS A 23 -0.31 -12.46 -0.15
C HIS A 23 -1.70 -12.72 -0.69
N TRP A 24 -2.70 -12.63 0.19
CA TRP A 24 -4.09 -12.65 -0.24
C TRP A 24 -4.36 -11.42 -1.09
N ALA A 25 -4.87 -11.65 -2.29
CA ALA A 25 -5.46 -10.64 -3.15
C ALA A 25 -6.71 -11.27 -3.78
N PRO A 26 -7.86 -10.57 -3.78
CA PRO A 26 -9.07 -11.09 -4.39
C PRO A 26 -8.87 -11.26 -5.91
N LYS A 27 -9.65 -12.17 -6.52
CA LYS A 27 -9.52 -12.52 -7.96
C LYS A 27 -9.60 -11.32 -8.90
N TRP A 28 -10.31 -10.27 -8.50
CA TRP A 28 -10.42 -9.05 -9.29
C TRP A 28 -9.21 -8.13 -9.22
N ALA A 29 -8.32 -8.30 -8.23
CA ALA A 29 -7.12 -7.46 -8.06
C ALA A 29 -6.04 -7.76 -9.12
N GLY A 30 -5.96 -9.00 -9.62
CA GLY A 30 -5.03 -9.39 -10.68
C GLY A 30 -5.73 -10.02 -11.88
N LYS A 31 -5.50 -9.50 -13.09
CA LYS A 31 -6.00 -10.10 -14.33
C LYS A 31 -5.12 -11.29 -14.72
N GLY A 32 -5.71 -12.48 -14.84
CA GLY A 32 -4.99 -13.64 -15.37
C GLY A 32 -3.99 -14.31 -14.41
N LEU A 33 -4.08 -14.07 -13.10
CA LEU A 33 -3.44 -14.93 -12.11
C LEU A 33 -3.92 -16.37 -12.36
N LYS A 34 -3.05 -17.21 -12.95
CA LYS A 34 -3.27 -18.65 -13.00
C LYS A 34 -3.49 -19.08 -11.56
N LYS A 35 -4.60 -19.80 -11.31
CA LYS A 35 -5.00 -20.29 -10.00
C LYS A 35 -3.75 -20.59 -9.15
N SER A 36 -3.40 -19.71 -8.21
CA SER A 36 -2.78 -20.17 -6.99
C SER A 36 -3.92 -20.90 -6.31
N THR A 37 -3.98 -22.21 -6.54
CA THR A 37 -5.09 -23.12 -6.20
C THR A 37 -5.41 -23.19 -4.70
N ASP A 38 -4.74 -22.41 -3.86
CA ASP A 38 -4.83 -22.54 -2.40
C ASP A 38 -5.49 -21.32 -1.73
N PHE A 39 -5.97 -20.34 -2.50
CA PHE A 39 -6.51 -19.09 -1.95
C PHE A 39 -8.01 -19.07 -1.60
N ASP A 40 -8.66 -20.24 -1.62
CA ASP A 40 -10.02 -20.41 -1.08
C ASP A 40 -10.02 -20.69 0.44
N LEU A 41 -8.89 -20.48 1.13
CA LEU A 41 -8.68 -20.97 2.52
C LEU A 41 -9.38 -20.20 3.64
N VAL A 42 -9.99 -19.05 3.35
CA VAL A 42 -10.81 -18.35 4.34
C VAL A 42 -12.25 -18.56 3.89
N SER A 43 -12.91 -19.57 4.47
CA SER A 43 -14.34 -19.79 4.29
C SER A 43 -15.08 -18.47 4.45
N TRP A 44 -16.15 -18.26 3.68
CA TRP A 44 -16.96 -17.05 3.76
C TRP A 44 -17.37 -16.67 5.20
N SER A 45 -17.50 -17.64 6.12
CA SER A 45 -17.75 -17.39 7.54
C SER A 45 -16.62 -16.61 8.25
N ALA A 46 -15.35 -16.89 7.97
CA ALA A 46 -14.22 -16.18 8.55
C ALA A 46 -14.05 -14.76 7.97
N THR A 47 -14.52 -14.51 6.74
CA THR A 47 -14.56 -13.16 6.15
C THR A 47 -15.60 -12.25 6.83
N GLY A 48 -16.72 -12.80 7.28
CA GLY A 48 -17.77 -12.05 8.00
C GLY A 48 -17.30 -11.58 9.38
N LEU A 49 -16.74 -12.49 10.18
CA LEU A 49 -16.17 -12.18 11.50
C LEU A 49 -15.01 -11.19 11.40
N LEU A 50 -14.16 -11.34 10.38
CA LEU A 50 -13.08 -10.38 10.15
C LEU A 50 -13.61 -8.99 9.80
N ARG A 51 -14.64 -8.89 8.95
CA ARG A 51 -15.27 -7.61 8.62
C ARG A 51 -15.83 -6.93 9.85
N GLU A 52 -16.46 -7.69 10.74
CA GLU A 52 -16.95 -7.20 12.02
C GLU A 52 -15.81 -6.77 12.95
N LEU A 53 -14.73 -7.55 13.02
CA LEU A 53 -13.53 -7.18 13.77
C LEU A 53 -12.92 -5.87 13.24
N ILE A 54 -12.71 -5.74 11.94
CA ILE A 54 -12.17 -4.51 11.35
C ILE A 54 -13.10 -3.33 11.66
N LYS A 55 -14.40 -3.50 11.51
CA LYS A 55 -15.39 -2.46 11.85
C LYS A 55 -15.35 -2.07 13.32
N THR A 56 -15.19 -3.02 14.24
CA THR A 56 -15.08 -2.73 15.68
C THR A 56 -13.77 -2.03 16.03
N LEU A 57 -12.66 -2.43 15.41
CA LEU A 57 -11.35 -1.76 15.56
C LEU A 57 -11.35 -0.34 14.97
N ASP A 58 -12.00 -0.17 13.82
CA ASP A 58 -12.21 1.14 13.17
C ASP A 58 -13.02 2.05 14.10
N THR A 59 -14.14 1.55 14.63
CA THR A 59 -14.96 2.24 15.62
C THR A 59 -14.18 2.59 16.89
N PHE A 60 -13.30 1.69 17.36
CA PHE A 60 -12.45 1.94 18.53
C PHE A 60 -11.48 3.12 18.34
N ILE A 61 -10.95 3.33 17.13
CA ILE A 61 -10.11 4.49 16.82
C ILE A 61 -10.97 5.75 16.72
N LEU A 62 -12.08 5.69 15.98
CA LEU A 62 -12.93 6.83 15.65
C LEU A 62 -13.70 7.41 16.84
N THR A 63 -14.15 6.58 17.77
CA THR A 63 -14.94 6.99 18.94
C THR A 63 -14.10 7.53 20.10
N GLY A 64 -12.78 7.35 20.07
CA GLY A 64 -11.88 7.87 21.09
C GLY A 64 -11.71 9.39 21.04
N PRO A 65 -11.24 10.01 22.13
CA PRO A 65 -10.79 11.40 22.09
C PRO A 65 -9.56 11.51 21.20
N ILE A 66 -9.42 12.65 20.51
CA ILE A 66 -8.30 12.91 19.59
C ILE A 66 -6.92 12.79 20.25
N ALA A 67 -6.83 13.07 21.56
CA ALA A 67 -5.62 12.91 22.36
C ALA A 67 -5.11 11.45 22.37
N GLU A 68 -6.03 10.49 22.38
CA GLU A 68 -5.74 9.06 22.48
C GLU A 68 -5.62 8.37 21.12
N ALA A 69 -5.89 9.07 20.01
CA ALA A 69 -5.86 8.48 18.67
C ALA A 69 -4.54 7.75 18.39
N MET A 70 -3.40 8.42 18.60
CA MET A 70 -2.07 7.81 18.37
C MET A 70 -1.74 6.67 19.34
N PRO A 71 -1.93 6.79 20.68
CA PRO A 71 -1.79 5.67 21.59
C PRO A 71 -2.65 4.45 21.22
N ARG A 72 -3.91 4.65 20.81
CA ARG A 72 -4.82 3.57 20.36
C ARG A 72 -4.30 2.87 19.11
N ILE A 73 -3.83 3.63 18.11
CA ILE A 73 -3.22 3.06 16.90
C ILE A 73 -1.97 2.25 17.25
N ARG A 74 -1.09 2.76 18.13
CA ARG A 74 0.11 2.04 18.58
C ARG A 74 -0.24 0.75 19.33
N LEU A 75 -1.28 0.77 20.16
CA LEU A 75 -1.78 -0.42 20.85
C LEU A 75 -2.23 -1.48 19.84
N LEU A 76 -3.05 -1.11 18.85
CA LEU A 76 -3.49 -2.05 17.80
C LEU A 76 -2.31 -2.58 16.98
N ARG A 77 -1.35 -1.72 16.64
CA ARG A 77 -0.12 -2.14 15.95
C ARG A 77 0.64 -3.18 16.75
N SER A 78 0.76 -3.03 18.06
CA SER A 78 1.44 -4.01 18.92
C SER A 78 0.77 -5.39 18.87
N PHE A 79 -0.57 -5.45 18.91
CA PHE A 79 -1.32 -6.69 18.70
C PHE A 79 -1.11 -7.27 17.29
N GLY A 80 -1.19 -6.43 16.26
CA GLY A 80 -0.92 -6.83 14.87
C GLY A 80 0.46 -7.49 14.72
N LEU A 81 1.50 -6.89 15.29
CA LEU A 81 2.85 -7.45 15.28
C LEU A 81 2.94 -8.76 16.08
N GLN A 82 2.33 -8.82 17.27
CA GLN A 82 2.28 -10.04 18.07
C GLN A 82 1.65 -11.21 17.29
N PHE A 83 0.48 -10.99 16.68
CA PHE A 83 -0.18 -12.01 15.87
C PHE A 83 0.68 -12.47 14.69
N GLY A 84 1.45 -11.55 14.09
CA GLY A 84 2.37 -11.88 13.01
C GLY A 84 3.51 -12.80 13.48
N GLN A 85 4.04 -12.58 14.69
CA GLN A 85 5.05 -13.46 15.28
C GLN A 85 4.45 -14.80 15.69
N GLU A 86 3.26 -14.81 16.32
CA GLU A 86 2.56 -16.05 16.66
C GLU A 86 2.22 -16.88 15.42
N ALA A 87 1.87 -16.25 14.31
CA ALA A 87 1.63 -16.93 13.04
C ALA A 87 2.88 -17.67 12.55
N LYS A 88 4.06 -17.03 12.64
CA LYS A 88 5.35 -17.64 12.28
C LYS A 88 5.70 -18.82 13.18
N ILE A 89 5.49 -18.68 14.49
CA ILE A 89 5.82 -19.72 15.48
C ILE A 89 4.86 -20.91 15.38
N ARG A 90 3.55 -20.64 15.27
CA ARG A 90 2.49 -21.66 15.32
C ARG A 90 2.08 -22.19 13.95
N GLY A 91 2.61 -21.62 12.87
CA GLY A 91 2.26 -22.01 11.50
C GLY A 91 0.81 -21.72 11.10
N LYS A 92 0.10 -20.83 11.81
CA LYS A 92 -1.33 -20.55 11.56
C LYS A 92 -1.51 -19.41 10.56
N THR A 93 -1.99 -19.73 9.36
CA THR A 93 -2.30 -18.78 8.27
C THR A 93 -3.32 -17.72 8.67
N VAL A 94 -4.30 -18.12 9.47
CA VAL A 94 -5.36 -17.26 9.99
C VAL A 94 -4.80 -16.11 10.85
N LEU A 95 -3.79 -16.39 11.68
CA LEU A 95 -3.11 -15.37 12.48
C LEU A 95 -2.29 -14.41 11.62
N ALA A 96 -1.67 -14.90 10.54
CA ALA A 96 -0.96 -14.04 9.60
C ALA A 96 -1.92 -13.08 8.88
N PHE A 97 -3.10 -13.57 8.52
CA PHE A 97 -4.13 -12.75 7.89
C PHE A 97 -4.69 -11.69 8.84
N LEU A 98 -4.96 -12.06 10.10
CA LEU A 98 -5.42 -11.14 11.13
C LEU A 98 -4.37 -10.07 11.47
N SER A 99 -3.12 -10.49 11.63
CA SER A 99 -1.96 -9.59 11.81
C SER A 99 -1.94 -8.53 10.72
N ARG A 100 -1.98 -8.95 9.45
CA ARG A 100 -1.95 -8.05 8.31
C ARG A 100 -3.15 -7.12 8.23
N SER A 101 -4.35 -7.63 8.53
CA SER A 101 -5.58 -6.83 8.53
C SER A 101 -5.48 -5.68 9.54
N ILE A 102 -5.00 -5.97 10.75
CA ILE A 102 -4.80 -4.97 11.80
C ILE A 102 -3.70 -3.98 11.42
N LEU A 103 -2.57 -4.46 10.91
CA LEU A 103 -1.45 -3.61 10.53
C LEU A 103 -1.80 -2.68 9.37
N SER A 104 -2.63 -3.14 8.43
CA SER A 104 -3.09 -2.29 7.33
C SER A 104 -4.06 -1.20 7.81
N LEU A 105 -4.99 -1.55 8.71
CA LEU A 105 -5.86 -0.56 9.37
C LEU A 105 -5.02 0.49 10.13
N CYS A 106 -3.99 0.05 10.86
CA CYS A 106 -3.07 0.96 11.55
C CYS A 106 -2.33 1.86 10.56
N SER A 107 -1.80 1.30 9.47
CA SER A 107 -1.08 2.04 8.43
C SER A 107 -1.96 3.10 7.78
N PHE A 108 -3.25 2.79 7.57
CA PHE A 108 -4.23 3.76 7.10
C PHE A 108 -4.39 4.95 8.07
N TYR A 109 -4.50 4.71 9.38
CA TYR A 109 -4.65 5.81 10.34
C TYR A 109 -3.34 6.56 10.64
N GLU A 110 -2.19 5.90 10.52
CA GLU A 110 -0.86 6.51 10.70
C GLU A 110 -0.59 7.63 9.68
N GLN A 111 -1.26 7.64 8.53
CA GLN A 111 -1.15 8.74 7.55
C GLN A 111 -1.61 10.09 8.13
N TYR A 112 -2.51 10.07 9.11
CA TYR A 112 -3.01 11.26 9.80
C TYR A 112 -2.20 11.63 11.05
N SER A 113 -1.05 10.99 11.27
CA SER A 113 -0.20 11.23 12.45
C SER A 113 0.21 12.70 12.62
N LYS A 114 0.60 13.38 11.53
CA LYS A 114 0.90 14.82 11.54
C LYS A 114 -0.32 15.64 11.96
N PHE A 115 -1.47 15.39 11.32
CA PHE A 115 -2.73 16.05 11.63
C PHE A 115 -3.14 15.87 13.10
N PHE A 116 -3.01 14.66 13.65
CA PHE A 116 -3.31 14.42 15.07
C PHE A 116 -2.37 15.20 15.99
N GLY A 117 -1.07 15.24 15.68
CA GLY A 117 -0.10 16.01 16.44
C GLY A 117 -0.39 17.52 16.42
N GLU A 118 -0.64 18.08 15.24
CA GLU A 118 -0.98 19.50 15.07
C GLU A 118 -2.30 19.85 15.75
N SER A 119 -3.33 19.01 15.62
CA SER A 119 -4.62 19.22 16.26
C SER A 119 -4.50 19.22 17.79
N GLN A 120 -3.69 18.32 18.36
CA GLN A 120 -3.43 18.31 19.80
C GLN A 120 -2.72 19.58 20.26
N LEU A 121 -1.73 20.08 19.51
CA LEU A 121 -1.05 21.33 19.81
C LEU A 121 -2.01 22.53 19.73
N ASN A 122 -2.87 22.56 18.72
CA ASN A 122 -3.87 23.62 18.54
C ASN A 122 -4.92 23.65 19.66
N LEU A 123 -5.33 22.49 20.18
CA LEU A 123 -6.24 22.40 21.34
C LEU A 123 -5.54 22.83 22.64
N ARG A 124 -4.25 22.51 22.79
CA ARG A 124 -3.46 22.85 23.98
C ARG A 124 -3.09 24.34 24.05
N GLY A 125 -2.80 24.98 22.91
CA GLY A 125 -2.29 26.36 22.84
C GLY A 125 -3.08 27.39 23.64
N PRO A 126 -4.41 27.52 23.44
CA PRO A 126 -5.23 28.49 24.18
C PRO A 126 -5.23 28.27 25.70
N CYS A 127 -5.23 27.02 26.15
CA CYS A 127 -5.20 26.68 27.57
C CYS A 127 -3.83 26.99 28.19
N GLU A 128 -2.75 26.69 27.47
CA GLU A 128 -1.39 27.01 27.89
C GLU A 128 -1.15 28.52 28.01
N GLU A 129 -1.71 29.31 27.09
CA GLU A 129 -1.65 30.77 27.15
C GLU A 129 -2.40 31.33 28.37
N LYS A 130 -3.63 30.86 28.63
CA LYS A 130 -4.40 31.22 29.84
C LYS A 130 -3.62 30.89 31.11
N LEU A 131 -3.06 29.68 31.19
CA LEU A 131 -2.26 29.24 32.33
C LEU A 131 -1.03 30.13 32.53
N ARG A 132 -0.31 30.46 31.44
CA ARG A 132 0.86 31.34 31.47
C ARG A 132 0.51 32.75 31.98
N ASN A 133 -0.65 33.27 31.61
CA ASN A 133 -1.12 34.57 32.06
C ASN A 133 -1.49 34.55 33.56
N GLU A 134 -2.14 33.49 34.05
CA GLU A 134 -2.40 33.33 35.48
C GLU A 134 -1.11 33.20 36.31
N VAL A 135 -0.10 32.47 35.81
CA VAL A 135 1.23 32.39 36.46
C VAL A 135 1.91 33.77 36.53
N LYS A 136 1.77 34.62 35.50
CA LYS A 136 2.31 36.00 35.52
C LYS A 136 1.61 36.87 36.56
N LEU A 137 0.32 36.67 36.78
CA LEU A 137 -0.49 37.40 37.77
C LEU A 137 -0.24 36.92 39.19
N ALA A 138 0.12 35.64 39.36
CA ALA A 138 0.43 35.03 40.65
C ALA A 138 1.83 35.39 41.20
N LYS A 139 2.31 36.63 40.97
CA LYS A 139 3.55 37.14 41.56
C LYS A 139 3.32 37.62 42.98
N TRP A 140 4.25 37.30 43.86
CA TRP A 140 4.18 37.63 45.28
C TRP A 140 5.01 38.89 45.50
N ASP A 141 4.37 40.06 45.42
CA ASP A 141 5.02 41.32 45.80
C ASP A 141 4.19 41.99 46.90
N GLN A 142 4.79 42.11 48.08
CA GLN A 142 4.29 42.82 49.27
C GLN A 142 2.82 42.52 49.68
N GLN A 143 2.41 41.25 49.78
CA GLN A 143 1.09 40.86 50.32
C GLN A 143 1.14 40.36 51.77
N SER A 144 0.09 40.65 52.54
CA SER A 144 -0.13 40.10 53.88
C SER A 144 -0.56 38.63 53.83
N TYR A 145 -0.39 37.90 54.93
CA TYR A 145 -0.76 36.47 55.03
C TYR A 145 -2.21 36.18 54.59
N TYR A 146 -3.18 36.99 55.04
CA TYR A 146 -4.59 36.79 54.70
C TYR A 146 -4.89 37.08 53.23
N ALA A 147 -4.26 38.12 52.65
CA ALA A 147 -4.39 38.42 51.22
C ALA A 147 -3.79 37.29 50.35
N LEU A 148 -2.73 36.65 50.85
CA LEU A 148 -2.12 35.52 50.18
C LEU A 148 -3.00 34.26 50.19
N ALA A 149 -3.66 33.97 51.31
CA ALA A 149 -4.60 32.84 51.40
C ALA A 149 -5.76 33.01 50.41
N ASP A 150 -6.37 34.21 50.37
CA ASP A 150 -7.48 34.52 49.46
C ASP A 150 -7.08 34.46 47.99
N THR A 151 -5.89 34.98 47.64
CA THR A 151 -5.39 34.92 46.25
C THR A 151 -5.05 33.50 45.82
N THR A 152 -4.51 32.69 46.73
CA THR A 152 -4.25 31.27 46.48
C THR A 152 -5.54 30.52 46.18
N GLU A 153 -6.60 30.73 46.98
CA GLU A 153 -7.90 30.09 46.73
C GLU A 153 -8.52 30.51 45.38
N ARG A 154 -8.45 31.81 45.04
CA ARG A 154 -8.90 32.30 43.74
C ARG A 154 -8.12 31.69 42.58
N ASN A 155 -6.81 31.57 42.71
CA ASN A 155 -5.95 30.95 41.70
C ASN A 155 -6.29 29.47 41.51
N HIS A 156 -6.56 28.73 42.59
CA HIS A 156 -7.01 27.33 42.49
C HIS A 156 -8.32 27.20 41.71
N ARG A 157 -9.32 28.06 41.99
CA ARG A 157 -10.60 28.03 41.26
C ARG A 157 -10.41 28.32 39.78
N LYS A 158 -9.55 29.30 39.43
CA LYS A 158 -9.22 29.61 38.04
C LYS A 158 -8.48 28.47 37.35
N LEU A 159 -7.52 27.85 38.03
CA LEU A 159 -6.77 26.71 37.50
C LEU A 159 -7.71 25.52 37.22
N MET A 160 -8.66 25.24 38.11
CA MET A 160 -9.69 24.22 37.89
C MET A 160 -10.56 24.57 36.67
N GLY A 161 -10.89 25.85 36.48
CA GLY A 161 -11.59 26.33 35.28
C GLY A 161 -10.81 26.03 33.99
N ILE A 162 -9.52 26.38 33.94
CA ILE A 162 -8.64 26.10 32.79
C ILE A 162 -8.50 24.59 32.55
N LEU A 163 -8.40 23.79 33.61
CA LEU A 163 -8.33 22.33 33.50
C LEU A 163 -9.61 21.76 32.86
N ASN A 164 -10.78 22.19 33.33
CA ASN A 164 -12.07 21.75 32.79
C ASN A 164 -12.25 22.14 31.31
N GLU A 165 -11.84 23.37 30.95
CA GLU A 165 -11.84 23.81 29.55
C GLU A 165 -10.92 22.94 28.68
N TYR A 166 -9.73 22.59 29.19
CA TYR A 166 -8.80 21.72 28.49
C TYR A 166 -9.37 20.30 28.34
N GLU A 167 -9.91 19.70 29.41
CA GLU A 167 -10.56 18.39 29.35
C GLU A 167 -11.70 18.37 28.33
N GLU A 168 -12.56 19.39 28.33
CA GLU A 168 -13.66 19.49 27.37
C GLU A 168 -13.15 19.63 25.93
N SER A 169 -12.08 20.39 25.71
CA SER A 169 -11.44 20.51 24.40
C SER A 169 -10.85 19.18 23.90
N LEU A 170 -10.35 18.34 24.81
CA LEU A 170 -9.80 17.02 24.48
C LEU A 170 -10.87 15.95 24.25
N ARG A 171 -12.11 16.15 24.71
CA ARG A 171 -13.24 15.23 24.49
C ARG A 171 -13.72 15.18 23.05
N ILE A 172 -13.22 16.06 22.18
CA ILE A 172 -13.49 16.00 20.75
C ILE A 172 -13.07 14.62 20.22
N THR A 173 -14.03 13.92 19.63
CA THR A 173 -13.79 12.57 19.09
C THR A 173 -12.89 12.63 17.86
N THR A 174 -12.09 11.57 17.67
CA THR A 174 -11.22 11.41 16.50
C THR A 174 -12.02 11.52 15.20
N ASN A 175 -13.22 10.95 15.14
CA ASN A 175 -14.07 11.04 13.95
C ASN A 175 -14.42 12.49 13.59
N HIS A 176 -14.90 13.28 14.55
CA HIS A 176 -15.29 14.67 14.30
C HIS A 176 -14.09 15.54 13.87
N ALA A 177 -12.90 15.26 14.40
CA ALA A 177 -11.67 15.92 13.95
C ALA A 177 -11.28 15.49 12.54
N LEU A 178 -11.29 14.19 12.24
CA LEU A 178 -10.94 13.64 10.93
C LEU A 178 -11.89 14.08 9.83
N GLU A 179 -13.20 14.18 10.10
CA GLU A 179 -14.18 14.66 9.12
C GLU A 179 -13.80 16.04 8.58
N LYS A 180 -13.26 16.92 9.42
CA LYS A 180 -12.77 18.24 8.98
C LYS A 180 -11.54 18.14 8.09
N GLU A 181 -10.63 17.23 8.39
CA GLU A 181 -9.44 17.02 7.57
C GLU A 181 -9.79 16.39 6.22
N GLN A 182 -10.69 15.40 6.24
CA GLN A 182 -11.23 14.77 5.03
C GLN A 182 -12.04 15.74 4.17
N GLN A 183 -12.55 16.84 4.76
CA GLN A 183 -13.22 17.91 4.02
C GLN A 183 -12.31 18.80 3.19
N ARG A 184 -11.02 18.90 3.51
CA ARG A 184 -10.05 19.67 2.72
C ARG A 184 -9.85 19.12 1.31
N GLY A 185 -10.06 17.81 1.14
CA GLY A 185 -9.89 17.13 -0.13
C GLY A 185 -8.45 17.08 -0.64
N VAL A 186 -8.27 16.58 -1.86
CA VAL A 186 -6.96 16.35 -2.49
C VAL A 186 -6.33 17.65 -3.03
N GLY A 187 -7.16 18.66 -3.35
CA GLY A 187 -6.71 19.91 -4.01
C GLY A 187 -6.19 21.02 -3.09
N ASP A 188 -6.69 21.13 -1.85
CA ASP A 188 -6.30 22.22 -0.93
C ASP A 188 -5.05 21.88 -0.08
N ALA A 189 -4.45 20.71 -0.31
CA ALA A 189 -3.45 20.11 0.60
C ALA A 189 -1.98 20.37 0.21
N GLU A 190 -1.70 21.28 -0.72
CA GLU A 190 -0.31 21.68 -1.06
C GLU A 190 0.47 22.25 0.15
N GLU A 191 -0.23 22.69 1.21
CA GLU A 191 0.41 23.21 2.45
C GLU A 191 0.86 22.13 3.45
N VAL A 192 0.40 20.86 3.37
CA VAL A 192 0.94 19.79 4.22
C VAL A 192 2.19 19.21 3.56
N ALA A 193 3.26 20.00 3.63
CA ALA A 193 4.57 19.74 3.06
C ALA A 193 5.05 18.27 3.24
N GLY A 194 5.30 17.62 2.10
CA GLY A 194 6.30 16.56 1.96
C GLY A 194 5.84 15.11 1.81
N THR A 195 4.56 14.80 1.54
CA THR A 195 4.12 13.38 1.51
C THR A 195 3.10 13.00 0.44
N ALA A 196 2.86 13.80 -0.60
CA ALA A 196 2.08 13.34 -1.76
C ALA A 196 2.94 13.55 -3.00
N SER A 197 3.29 12.48 -3.70
CA SER A 197 4.11 12.56 -4.91
C SER A 197 3.43 11.81 -6.05
N THR A 198 3.34 12.49 -7.19
CA THR A 198 2.92 11.95 -8.48
C THR A 198 4.12 11.67 -9.39
N ASP A 199 5.33 11.79 -8.87
CA ASP A 199 6.55 11.54 -9.62
C ASP A 199 6.74 10.05 -9.89
N ILE A 200 7.69 9.72 -10.74
CA ILE A 200 8.07 8.33 -11.01
C ILE A 200 9.31 8.03 -10.15
N PRO A 201 9.30 6.95 -9.34
CA PRO A 201 10.49 6.54 -8.62
C PRO A 201 11.57 6.11 -9.62
N HIS A 202 12.82 6.48 -9.33
CA HIS A 202 13.95 6.03 -10.14
C HIS A 202 14.02 4.49 -10.16
N ASN A 203 14.51 3.88 -11.24
CA ASN A 203 14.55 2.41 -11.37
C ASN A 203 15.40 1.76 -10.26
N GLN A 204 16.49 2.43 -9.86
CA GLN A 204 17.33 2.06 -8.70
C GLN A 204 16.53 1.99 -7.39
N SER A 205 15.44 2.74 -7.29
CA SER A 205 14.53 2.78 -6.15
C SER A 205 13.56 1.60 -6.08
N LEU A 206 13.15 1.07 -7.24
CA LEU A 206 12.20 -0.05 -7.34
C LEU A 206 12.89 -1.41 -7.50
N PHE A 207 14.09 -1.43 -8.07
CA PHE A 207 14.81 -2.65 -8.44
C PHE A 207 16.30 -2.55 -8.06
N PRO A 208 16.64 -2.53 -6.75
CA PRO A 208 18.03 -2.42 -6.28
C PRO A 208 18.94 -3.55 -6.81
N LEU A 209 18.35 -4.70 -7.12
CA LEU A 209 18.99 -5.86 -7.76
C LEU A 209 19.49 -5.59 -9.19
N SER A 210 19.02 -4.55 -9.89
CA SER A 210 19.55 -4.21 -11.23
C SER A 210 21.00 -3.73 -11.13
N GLN A 211 21.29 -2.91 -10.12
CA GLN A 211 22.56 -2.19 -10.02
C GLN A 211 23.64 -2.99 -9.29
N GLU A 212 23.32 -3.61 -8.14
CA GLU A 212 24.28 -4.45 -7.41
C GLU A 212 24.81 -5.60 -8.29
N PHE A 213 23.97 -6.13 -9.18
CA PHE A 213 24.35 -7.20 -10.10
C PHE A 213 25.03 -6.68 -11.36
N ALA A 214 24.68 -5.50 -11.88
CA ALA A 214 25.44 -4.89 -12.97
C ALA A 214 26.88 -4.56 -12.55
N GLU A 215 27.08 -4.11 -11.30
CA GLU A 215 28.39 -3.82 -10.71
C GLU A 215 29.14 -5.11 -10.33
N GLN A 216 28.45 -6.14 -9.80
CA GLN A 216 29.05 -7.44 -9.47
C GLN A 216 29.32 -8.34 -10.69
N GLN A 217 28.53 -8.27 -11.77
CA GLN A 217 28.82 -8.99 -13.02
C GLN A 217 30.13 -8.52 -13.66
N ASN A 218 30.47 -7.24 -13.51
CA ASN A 218 31.75 -6.70 -13.99
C ASN A 218 32.94 -7.15 -13.11
N ALA A 219 32.71 -7.47 -11.84
CA ALA A 219 33.76 -7.89 -10.90
C ALA A 219 33.87 -9.41 -10.69
N ARG A 220 32.80 -10.17 -10.95
CA ARG A 220 32.67 -11.60 -10.64
C ARG A 220 31.74 -12.25 -11.67
N LEU A 221 32.28 -12.54 -12.85
CA LEU A 221 31.90 -13.77 -13.54
C LEU A 221 32.00 -14.88 -12.50
N ILE A 222 30.85 -15.27 -11.95
CA ILE A 222 30.70 -16.40 -11.07
C ILE A 222 31.40 -17.55 -11.79
N ASN A 223 32.57 -17.94 -11.30
CA ASN A 223 33.27 -19.13 -11.73
C ASN A 223 32.34 -20.31 -11.45
N SER A 224 31.46 -20.60 -12.42
CA SER A 224 30.60 -21.79 -12.49
C SER A 224 31.39 -23.08 -12.33
N SER A 225 32.71 -23.02 -12.51
CA SER A 225 33.69 -24.08 -12.30
C SER A 225 34.01 -24.42 -10.84
N LYS A 226 33.61 -23.62 -9.84
CA LYS A 226 33.90 -23.90 -8.41
C LYS A 226 32.75 -24.55 -7.62
N LEU A 227 31.57 -24.73 -8.22
CA LEU A 227 30.50 -25.59 -7.70
C LEU A 227 30.74 -27.05 -8.14
N GLN A 228 31.95 -27.57 -7.94
CA GLN A 228 32.15 -29.01 -8.04
C GLN A 228 31.54 -29.65 -6.80
N ALA A 229 30.39 -30.28 -7.03
CA ALA A 229 29.68 -31.10 -6.05
C ALA A 229 30.68 -32.00 -5.30
N SER A 230 30.91 -31.65 -4.03
CA SER A 230 31.66 -32.52 -3.12
C SER A 230 30.99 -33.89 -3.11
N THR A 231 31.79 -34.95 -3.17
CA THR A 231 31.34 -36.35 -3.20
C THR A 231 30.48 -36.75 -1.99
N ALA A 232 30.33 -35.89 -0.98
CA ALA A 232 29.36 -36.00 0.10
C ALA A 232 27.89 -35.81 -0.33
N TRP A 233 27.62 -35.22 -1.51
CA TRP A 233 26.26 -34.84 -1.95
C TRP A 233 25.49 -35.99 -2.63
N LYS A 234 26.13 -37.13 -2.87
CA LYS A 234 25.51 -38.29 -3.54
C LYS A 234 24.64 -39.16 -2.64
N SER A 235 24.65 -38.97 -1.31
CA SER A 235 23.91 -39.83 -0.37
C SER A 235 22.53 -39.30 0.04
N MET A 236 22.08 -38.15 -0.47
CA MET A 236 20.76 -37.58 -0.14
C MET A 236 20.07 -37.12 -1.43
N GLY A 237 19.08 -37.89 -1.91
CA GLY A 237 18.45 -37.71 -3.23
C GLY A 237 17.86 -36.31 -3.52
N THR A 238 17.57 -35.53 -2.48
CA THR A 238 17.09 -34.13 -2.55
C THR A 238 18.15 -33.11 -3.01
N ILE A 239 19.45 -33.40 -2.85
CA ILE A 239 20.53 -32.44 -3.13
C ILE A 239 20.83 -32.35 -4.63
N VAL A 240 20.59 -33.41 -5.41
CA VAL A 240 20.85 -33.42 -6.87
C VAL A 240 19.91 -32.45 -7.60
N GLU A 241 18.64 -32.38 -7.19
CA GLU A 241 17.68 -31.41 -7.74
C GLU A 241 18.03 -29.97 -7.38
N ALA A 242 18.43 -29.73 -6.12
CA ALA A 242 18.89 -28.42 -5.67
C ALA A 242 20.14 -27.97 -6.45
N SER A 243 21.09 -28.86 -6.74
CA SER A 243 22.29 -28.53 -7.52
C SER A 243 21.97 -28.12 -8.97
N ASN A 244 21.01 -28.79 -9.60
CA ASN A 244 20.51 -28.41 -10.93
C ASN A 244 19.78 -27.06 -10.92
N ARG A 245 19.06 -26.73 -9.83
CA ARG A 245 18.40 -25.43 -9.64
C ARG A 245 19.42 -24.32 -9.41
N ILE A 246 20.42 -24.55 -8.57
CA ILE A 246 21.52 -23.61 -8.26
C ILE A 246 22.28 -23.24 -9.54
N ASN A 247 22.57 -24.20 -10.42
CA ASN A 247 23.26 -23.95 -11.68
C ASN A 247 22.48 -23.01 -12.63
N LYS A 248 21.15 -22.90 -12.49
CA LYS A 248 20.29 -22.03 -13.31
C LYS A 248 20.10 -20.63 -12.70
N ILE A 249 20.41 -20.43 -11.41
CA ILE A 249 20.24 -19.13 -10.73
C ILE A 249 21.03 -18.01 -11.39
N PRO A 250 22.33 -18.17 -11.76
CA PRO A 250 23.08 -17.13 -12.47
C PRO A 250 22.47 -16.73 -13.82
N HIS A 251 21.84 -17.69 -14.53
CA HIS A 251 21.14 -17.41 -15.79
C HIS A 251 19.90 -16.55 -15.56
N TYR A 252 19.07 -16.89 -14.56
CA TYR A 252 17.90 -16.08 -14.21
C TYR A 252 18.28 -14.68 -13.71
N ILE A 253 19.34 -14.58 -12.90
CA ILE A 253 19.89 -13.29 -12.46
C ILE A 253 20.34 -12.44 -13.65
N GLY A 254 21.06 -13.02 -14.60
CA GLY A 254 21.45 -12.31 -15.83
C GLY A 254 20.26 -11.78 -16.62
N ARG A 255 19.16 -12.54 -16.67
CA ARG A 255 17.92 -12.10 -17.32
C ARG A 255 17.19 -11.00 -16.54
N ILE A 256 17.16 -11.06 -15.21
CA ILE A 256 16.63 -9.98 -14.36
C ILE A 256 17.45 -8.69 -14.54
N GLY A 257 18.78 -8.80 -14.61
CA GLY A 257 19.66 -7.67 -14.87
C GLY A 257 19.45 -7.06 -16.26
N SER A 258 19.25 -7.88 -17.29
CA SER A 258 18.89 -7.38 -18.63
C SER A 258 17.52 -6.70 -18.66
N PHE A 259 16.57 -7.20 -17.86
CA PHE A 259 15.24 -6.61 -17.68
C PHE A 259 15.32 -5.24 -16.98
N GLY A 260 16.11 -5.13 -15.90
CA GLY A 260 16.38 -3.86 -15.23
C GLY A 260 16.95 -2.81 -16.19
N LYS A 261 17.93 -3.20 -17.01
CA LYS A 261 18.55 -2.33 -18.03
C LYS A 261 17.58 -1.90 -19.14
N ALA A 262 16.69 -2.78 -19.60
CA ALA A 262 15.68 -2.42 -20.60
C ALA A 262 14.72 -1.34 -20.08
N ILE A 263 14.29 -1.45 -18.80
CA ILE A 263 13.46 -0.43 -18.13
C ILE A 263 14.26 0.87 -17.89
N GLU A 264 15.55 0.80 -17.53
CA GLU A 264 16.41 1.98 -17.36
C GLU A 264 16.60 2.77 -18.66
N SER A 265 16.58 2.09 -19.81
CA SER A 265 16.86 2.72 -21.11
C SER A 265 15.67 3.48 -21.71
N ASP A 266 14.43 3.25 -21.26
CA ASP A 266 13.24 3.79 -21.92
C ASP A 266 12.45 4.81 -21.09
N THR A 267 12.22 5.95 -21.74
CA THR A 267 11.31 7.07 -21.44
C THR A 267 9.84 6.69 -21.24
N ALA A 268 9.49 5.41 -21.18
CA ALA A 268 8.12 4.91 -21.22
C ALA A 268 7.29 5.31 -19.98
N SER A 269 7.89 5.19 -18.78
CA SER A 269 7.25 5.65 -17.54
C SER A 269 7.05 7.16 -17.54
N ALA A 270 8.07 7.93 -17.98
CA ALA A 270 8.00 9.38 -18.11
C ALA A 270 6.91 9.81 -19.09
N ARG A 271 6.81 9.19 -20.26
CA ARG A 271 5.74 9.42 -21.24
C ARG A 271 4.35 9.10 -20.69
N GLY A 272 4.23 8.06 -19.87
CA GLY A 272 2.98 7.71 -19.19
C GLY A 272 2.54 8.76 -18.18
N LYS A 273 3.48 9.27 -17.37
CA LYS A 273 3.24 10.39 -16.46
C LYS A 273 2.88 11.65 -17.24
N ASP A 274 3.67 12.04 -18.24
CA ASP A 274 3.43 13.25 -19.04
C ASP A 274 2.06 13.21 -19.74
N ALA A 275 1.63 12.04 -20.23
CA ALA A 275 0.30 11.88 -20.82
C ALA A 275 -0.82 12.03 -19.79
N ALA A 276 -0.67 11.44 -18.59
CA ALA A 276 -1.63 11.57 -17.50
C ALA A 276 -1.71 13.02 -16.99
N ASP A 277 -0.56 13.66 -16.77
CA ASP A 277 -0.46 15.06 -16.35
C ASP A 277 -1.06 15.99 -17.41
N GLY A 278 -0.79 15.76 -18.69
CA GLY A 278 -1.39 16.53 -19.80
C GLY A 278 -2.91 16.46 -19.82
N ILE A 279 -3.50 15.27 -19.59
CA ILE A 279 -4.97 15.12 -19.50
C ILE A 279 -5.50 15.85 -18.27
N CYS A 280 -4.89 15.66 -17.10
CA CYS A 280 -5.29 16.30 -15.85
C CYS A 280 -5.23 17.82 -15.95
N SER A 281 -4.12 18.39 -16.42
CA SER A 281 -3.96 19.83 -16.64
C SER A 281 -4.99 20.38 -17.62
N SER A 282 -5.22 19.69 -18.75
CA SER A 282 -6.26 20.12 -19.71
C SER A 282 -7.67 20.12 -19.10
N VAL A 283 -7.97 19.17 -18.21
CA VAL A 283 -9.26 19.12 -17.51
C VAL A 283 -9.37 20.26 -16.50
N PHE A 284 -8.31 20.53 -15.73
CA PHE A 284 -8.29 21.62 -14.75
C PHE A 284 -8.35 23.00 -15.40
N ASP A 285 -7.58 23.25 -16.46
CA ASP A 285 -7.61 24.51 -17.23
C ASP A 285 -9.01 24.75 -17.81
N ARG A 286 -9.64 23.69 -18.34
CA ARG A 286 -11.00 23.78 -18.85
C ARG A 286 -11.99 24.06 -17.73
N LEU A 287 -11.86 23.40 -16.59
CA LEU A 287 -12.71 23.62 -15.42
C LEU A 287 -12.60 25.07 -14.92
N GLU A 288 -11.39 25.61 -14.84
CA GLU A 288 -11.14 27.00 -14.43
C GLU A 288 -11.76 28.00 -15.41
N SER A 289 -11.61 27.77 -16.72
CA SER A 289 -12.28 28.59 -17.74
C SER A 289 -13.81 28.62 -17.59
N LEU A 290 -14.39 27.50 -17.14
CA LEU A 290 -15.83 27.33 -16.91
C LEU A 290 -16.31 27.88 -15.56
N ARG A 291 -15.40 28.18 -14.62
CA ARG A 291 -15.73 28.91 -13.37
C ARG A 291 -15.93 30.40 -13.61
N SER A 292 -15.45 30.95 -14.73
CA SER A 292 -15.66 32.35 -15.09
C SER A 292 -17.15 32.72 -15.20
N LYS A 293 -17.51 33.96 -14.84
CA LYS A 293 -18.90 34.46 -14.88
C LYS A 293 -19.54 34.44 -16.29
N LYS A 294 -18.72 34.29 -17.34
CA LYS A 294 -19.16 34.24 -18.75
C LYS A 294 -19.65 32.86 -19.17
N ALA A 295 -19.36 31.80 -18.42
CA ALA A 295 -19.72 30.44 -18.78
C ALA A 295 -21.21 30.16 -18.48
N THR A 296 -22.00 29.91 -19.53
CA THR A 296 -23.41 29.56 -19.40
C THR A 296 -23.60 28.10 -18.96
N ARG A 297 -24.79 27.76 -18.46
CA ARG A 297 -25.15 26.39 -18.09
C ARG A 297 -24.98 25.39 -19.25
N ILE A 298 -25.41 25.78 -20.45
CA ILE A 298 -25.30 24.94 -21.65
C ILE A 298 -23.82 24.66 -21.99
N MET A 299 -22.93 25.64 -21.80
CA MET A 299 -21.48 25.43 -22.00
C MET A 299 -20.91 24.41 -21.02
N LYS A 300 -21.37 24.44 -19.75
CA LYS A 300 -20.95 23.47 -18.72
C LYS A 300 -21.47 22.07 -19.02
N GLU A 301 -22.74 21.95 -19.41
CA GLU A 301 -23.33 20.65 -19.79
C GLU A 301 -22.64 20.05 -21.02
N ARG A 302 -22.31 20.88 -22.04
CA ARG A 302 -21.56 20.43 -23.21
C ARG A 302 -20.15 19.97 -22.83
N ALA A 303 -19.44 20.75 -22.01
CA ALA A 303 -18.11 20.38 -21.56
C ALA A 303 -18.10 19.06 -20.76
N LEU A 304 -19.13 18.80 -19.95
CA LEU A 304 -19.27 17.53 -19.24
C LEU A 304 -19.47 16.34 -20.19
N VAL A 305 -20.28 16.51 -21.24
CA VAL A 305 -20.48 15.46 -22.26
C VAL A 305 -19.19 15.22 -23.05
N ASP A 306 -18.45 16.27 -23.36
CA ASP A 306 -17.18 16.15 -24.06
C ASP A 306 -16.12 15.48 -23.18
N LEU A 307 -16.09 15.77 -21.86
CA LEU A 307 -15.28 15.02 -20.89
C LEU A 307 -15.63 13.53 -20.89
N PHE A 308 -16.91 13.15 -20.91
CA PHE A 308 -17.29 11.72 -20.97
C PHE A 308 -16.85 11.02 -22.26
N LYS A 309 -16.84 11.73 -23.39
CA LYS A 309 -16.32 11.19 -24.65
C LYS A 309 -14.81 10.99 -24.57
N GLU A 310 -14.11 11.96 -24.01
CA GLU A 310 -12.65 11.92 -23.84
C GLU A 310 -12.25 10.78 -22.91
N LEU A 311 -12.89 10.66 -21.74
CA LEU A 311 -12.66 9.55 -20.81
C LEU A 311 -12.92 8.17 -21.46
N LYS A 312 -13.97 8.07 -22.27
CA LYS A 312 -14.27 6.84 -23.01
C LYS A 312 -13.23 6.56 -24.11
N HIS A 313 -12.74 7.61 -24.78
CA HIS A 313 -11.68 7.50 -25.79
C HIS A 313 -10.38 6.96 -25.18
N HIS A 314 -10.06 7.39 -23.97
CA HIS A 314 -8.92 6.92 -23.16
C HIS A 314 -9.12 5.55 -22.51
N GLY A 315 -10.26 4.87 -22.77
CA GLY A 315 -10.51 3.50 -22.30
C GLY A 315 -11.13 3.39 -20.91
N PHE A 316 -11.57 4.49 -20.29
CA PHE A 316 -12.31 4.42 -19.03
C PHE A 316 -13.77 3.99 -19.27
N VAL A 317 -14.33 3.25 -18.31
CA VAL A 317 -15.67 2.66 -18.39
C VAL A 317 -16.49 3.13 -17.19
N HIS A 318 -17.71 3.61 -17.43
CA HIS A 318 -18.62 4.07 -16.37
C HIS A 318 -19.63 3.02 -15.90
N MET A 319 -19.60 1.81 -16.48
CA MET A 319 -20.63 0.79 -16.25
C MET A 319 -20.51 0.22 -14.84
N LYS A 320 -21.63 0.06 -14.13
CA LYS A 320 -21.61 -0.44 -12.74
C LYS A 320 -20.84 -1.77 -12.59
N TRP A 321 -20.96 -2.65 -13.58
CA TRP A 321 -20.36 -3.99 -13.61
C TRP A 321 -18.88 -4.03 -13.99
N SER A 322 -18.28 -2.91 -14.43
CA SER A 322 -16.84 -2.88 -14.71
C SER A 322 -16.01 -2.87 -13.43
N VAL A 323 -16.64 -2.56 -12.29
CA VAL A 323 -16.00 -2.53 -10.98
C VAL A 323 -16.72 -3.52 -10.06
N PRO A 324 -16.01 -4.47 -9.42
CA PRO A 324 -16.61 -5.43 -8.49
C PRO A 324 -17.30 -4.75 -7.31
N GLU A 325 -18.30 -5.40 -6.71
CA GLU A 325 -19.01 -4.85 -5.56
C GLU A 325 -18.12 -4.79 -4.31
N GLU A 326 -17.17 -5.72 -4.19
CA GLU A 326 -16.21 -5.78 -3.10
C GLU A 326 -15.31 -4.54 -3.07
N PHE A 327 -15.01 -3.95 -4.24
CA PHE A 327 -14.24 -2.71 -4.34
C PHE A 327 -14.97 -1.52 -3.70
N ARG A 328 -16.30 -1.56 -3.64
CA ARG A 328 -17.09 -0.50 -3.01
C ARG A 328 -17.05 -0.57 -1.48
N GLN A 329 -16.57 -1.69 -0.93
CA GLN A 329 -16.45 -1.90 0.50
C GLN A 329 -15.06 -1.45 0.96
N PHE A 330 -15.00 -0.29 1.61
CA PHE A 330 -13.73 0.30 2.04
C PHE A 330 -12.86 -0.65 2.88
N GLY A 331 -13.46 -1.44 3.77
CA GLY A 331 -12.74 -2.42 4.59
C GLY A 331 -11.98 -3.47 3.77
N GLU A 332 -12.51 -3.91 2.62
CA GLU A 332 -11.84 -4.88 1.75
C GLU A 332 -10.61 -4.28 1.05
N LEU A 333 -10.67 -2.98 0.73
CA LEU A 333 -9.56 -2.26 0.13
C LEU A 333 -8.39 -2.10 1.10
N LEU A 334 -8.69 -1.90 2.38
CA LEU A 334 -7.68 -1.89 3.43
C LEU A 334 -7.02 -3.27 3.61
N LEU A 335 -7.62 -4.37 3.17
CA LEU A 335 -7.00 -5.70 3.26
C LEU A 335 -5.99 -5.98 2.14
N LEU A 336 -5.97 -5.13 1.11
CA LEU A 336 -5.08 -5.31 -0.03
C LEU A 336 -3.62 -5.05 0.34
N PRO A 337 -2.67 -5.78 -0.28
CA PRO A 337 -1.23 -5.54 -0.08
C PRO A 337 -0.83 -4.09 -0.37
N ALA A 338 -0.03 -3.50 0.52
CA ALA A 338 0.56 -2.18 0.32
C ALA A 338 2.06 -2.31 -0.05
N PRO A 339 2.56 -1.61 -1.07
CA PRO A 339 3.99 -1.56 -1.40
C PRO A 339 4.90 -1.24 -0.20
N LEU A 340 4.45 -0.35 0.69
CA LEU A 340 5.21 0.12 1.84
C LEU A 340 5.56 -0.99 2.84
N ASP A 341 4.73 -2.04 2.94
CA ASP A 341 4.94 -3.15 3.87
C ASP A 341 6.20 -3.97 3.57
N PHE A 342 6.72 -3.88 2.34
CA PHE A 342 7.79 -4.76 1.85
C PHE A 342 9.15 -4.08 1.73
N ILE A 343 9.24 -2.76 1.89
CA ILE A 343 10.50 -2.03 1.67
C ILE A 343 11.39 -2.15 2.91
N GLN A 344 12.62 -2.65 2.73
CA GLN A 344 13.52 -2.95 3.85
C GLN A 344 14.68 -1.95 4.03
N ASP A 345 15.23 -1.33 2.97
CA ASP A 345 16.64 -0.88 3.06
C ASP A 345 16.99 0.57 2.68
N SER A 346 16.07 1.45 2.25
CA SER A 346 16.45 2.87 2.12
C SER A 346 15.37 3.88 2.49
N ALA A 347 15.79 4.87 3.30
CA ALA A 347 14.92 5.92 3.82
C ALA A 347 14.30 6.77 2.70
N GLN A 348 15.08 7.09 1.66
CA GLN A 348 14.62 7.91 0.53
C GLN A 348 13.56 7.19 -0.33
N GLN A 349 13.71 5.87 -0.55
CA GLN A 349 12.70 5.08 -1.29
C GLN A 349 11.40 4.94 -0.49
N ALA A 350 11.52 4.72 0.83
CA ALA A 350 10.37 4.61 1.71
C ALA A 350 9.57 5.92 1.80
N ASP A 351 10.26 7.08 1.83
CA ASP A 351 9.60 8.39 1.89
C ASP A 351 8.83 8.70 0.60
N PHE A 352 9.41 8.38 -0.56
CA PHE A 352 8.76 8.55 -1.84
C PHE A 352 7.49 7.68 -1.98
N ILE A 353 7.60 6.38 -1.68
CA ILE A 353 6.46 5.45 -1.80
C ILE A 353 5.38 5.79 -0.78
N ARG A 354 5.76 6.24 0.42
CA ARG A 354 4.83 6.83 1.39
C ARG A 354 4.11 8.04 0.80
N GLY A 355 4.83 8.82 -0.01
CA GLY A 355 4.31 9.87 -0.89
C GLY A 355 3.12 9.42 -1.75
N CYS A 356 3.38 8.46 -2.62
CA CYS A 356 2.38 7.93 -3.55
C CYS A 356 1.21 7.24 -2.82
N GLU A 357 1.50 6.47 -1.77
CA GLU A 357 0.49 5.78 -0.96
C GLU A 357 -0.44 6.77 -0.26
N SER A 358 0.09 7.86 0.30
CA SER A 358 -0.75 8.89 0.93
C SER A 358 -1.68 9.55 -0.08
N TYR A 359 -1.17 9.86 -1.29
CA TYR A 359 -2.01 10.41 -2.36
C TYR A 359 -3.13 9.44 -2.77
N PHE A 360 -2.78 8.17 -3.02
CA PHE A 360 -3.75 7.12 -3.36
C PHE A 360 -4.84 6.96 -2.28
N LEU A 361 -4.46 6.90 -1.01
CA LEU A 361 -5.40 6.75 0.10
C LEU A 361 -6.32 7.97 0.25
N ARG A 362 -5.84 9.19 0.00
CA ARG A 362 -6.68 10.40 -0.01
C ARG A 362 -7.74 10.34 -1.11
N CYS A 363 -7.34 10.02 -2.35
CA CYS A 363 -8.28 9.83 -3.46
C CYS A 363 -9.33 8.75 -3.13
N LEU A 364 -8.91 7.69 -2.45
CA LEU A 364 -9.81 6.63 -2.03
C LEU A 364 -10.80 7.11 -0.95
N VAL A 365 -10.35 7.85 0.05
CA VAL A 365 -11.23 8.42 1.10
C VAL A 365 -12.24 9.38 0.50
N GLU A 366 -11.81 10.27 -0.41
CA GLU A 366 -12.72 11.17 -1.12
C GLU A 366 -13.79 10.42 -1.91
N LEU A 367 -13.40 9.38 -2.65
CA LEU A 367 -14.34 8.57 -3.42
C LEU A 367 -15.35 7.87 -2.50
N ASN A 368 -14.89 7.31 -1.37
CA ASN A 368 -15.77 6.66 -0.41
C ASN A 368 -16.78 7.62 0.24
N ARG A 369 -16.40 8.89 0.40
CA ARG A 369 -17.31 9.94 0.87
C ARG A 369 -18.28 10.40 -0.23
N LEU A 370 -17.78 10.56 -1.46
CA LEU A 370 -18.56 11.03 -2.59
C LEU A 370 -19.72 10.09 -2.94
N ARG A 371 -19.52 8.76 -2.82
CA ARG A 371 -20.56 7.74 -3.11
C ARG A 371 -21.87 7.99 -2.33
N PRO A 372 -21.90 7.98 -0.98
CA PRO A 372 -23.13 8.20 -0.22
C PRO A 372 -23.65 9.63 -0.38
N GLU A 373 -22.78 10.65 -0.47
CA GLU A 373 -23.22 12.03 -0.68
C GLU A 373 -23.97 12.20 -2.00
N ALA A 374 -23.46 11.60 -3.08
CA ALA A 374 -24.08 11.63 -4.39
C ALA A 374 -25.36 10.80 -4.47
N GLU A 375 -25.48 9.72 -3.69
CA GLU A 375 -26.69 8.91 -3.59
C GLU A 375 -27.80 9.62 -2.79
N ILE A 376 -27.47 10.25 -1.66
CA ILE A 376 -28.44 10.88 -0.75
C ILE A 376 -28.84 12.27 -1.26
N ASN A 377 -27.87 13.12 -1.55
CA ASN A 377 -28.14 14.53 -1.88
C ASN A 377 -28.44 14.71 -3.37
N GLY A 378 -28.01 13.77 -4.21
CA GLY A 378 -28.04 13.92 -5.66
C GLY A 378 -27.34 15.20 -6.08
N SER A 379 -27.73 15.74 -7.24
CA SER A 379 -27.30 17.07 -7.64
C SER A 379 -28.50 17.88 -8.10
N ARG A 380 -28.56 19.15 -7.71
CA ARG A 380 -29.63 20.07 -8.16
C ARG A 380 -29.50 20.46 -9.63
N HIS A 381 -28.31 20.26 -10.21
CA HIS A 381 -27.92 20.81 -11.51
C HIS A 381 -27.57 19.74 -12.55
N MET A 382 -27.61 18.46 -12.19
CA MET A 382 -27.23 17.36 -13.07
C MET A 382 -28.19 16.17 -12.85
N THR A 383 -28.44 15.43 -13.92
CA THR A 383 -29.37 14.29 -13.87
C THR A 383 -28.78 13.14 -13.07
N GLN A 384 -29.62 12.32 -12.45
CA GLN A 384 -29.19 11.13 -11.70
C GLN A 384 -28.30 10.20 -12.54
N ARG A 385 -28.63 10.05 -13.83
CA ARG A 385 -27.82 9.27 -14.78
C ARG A 385 -26.41 9.83 -14.94
N GLN A 386 -26.27 11.16 -15.10
CA GLN A 386 -24.96 11.80 -15.21
C GLN A 386 -24.15 11.66 -13.91
N THR A 387 -24.80 11.80 -12.74
CA THR A 387 -24.16 11.54 -11.45
C THR A 387 -23.62 10.12 -11.37
N GLN A 388 -24.42 9.12 -11.76
CA GLN A 388 -23.99 7.72 -11.78
C GLN A 388 -22.86 7.47 -12.78
N MET A 389 -22.84 8.15 -13.92
CA MET A 389 -21.74 8.05 -14.89
C MET A 389 -20.43 8.61 -14.31
N ILE A 390 -20.48 9.76 -13.62
CA ILE A 390 -19.29 10.33 -12.97
C ILE A 390 -18.75 9.39 -11.91
N LEU A 391 -19.63 8.89 -11.02
CA LEU A 391 -19.25 7.91 -10.01
C LEU A 391 -18.65 6.65 -10.65
N GLY A 392 -19.26 6.15 -11.72
CA GLY A 392 -18.77 4.96 -12.44
C GLY A 392 -17.38 5.17 -13.05
N TYR A 393 -17.13 6.33 -13.66
CA TYR A 393 -15.79 6.66 -14.17
C TYR A 393 -14.77 6.80 -13.05
N ALA A 394 -15.11 7.49 -11.95
CA ALA A 394 -14.23 7.64 -10.80
C ALA A 394 -13.91 6.28 -10.14
N ASP A 395 -14.92 5.43 -9.95
CA ASP A 395 -14.76 4.06 -9.45
C ASP A 395 -13.81 3.26 -10.35
N HIS A 396 -13.97 3.34 -11.67
CA HIS A 396 -13.13 2.60 -12.61
C HIS A 396 -11.67 3.09 -12.62
N ILE A 397 -11.44 4.41 -12.54
CA ILE A 397 -10.08 4.98 -12.47
C ILE A 397 -9.36 4.49 -11.20
N VAL A 398 -10.00 4.64 -10.03
CA VAL A 398 -9.41 4.20 -8.76
C VAL A 398 -9.27 2.67 -8.71
N TYR A 399 -10.18 1.93 -9.34
CA TYR A 399 -10.08 0.49 -9.50
C TYR A 399 -8.84 0.07 -10.29
N LEU A 400 -8.58 0.69 -11.45
CA LEU A 400 -7.37 0.41 -12.24
C LEU A 400 -6.10 0.75 -11.46
N ALA A 401 -6.07 1.90 -10.76
CA ALA A 401 -4.96 2.27 -9.90
C ALA A 401 -4.74 1.26 -8.76
N THR A 402 -5.82 0.73 -8.19
CA THR A 402 -5.78 -0.29 -7.13
C THR A 402 -5.21 -1.60 -7.65
N GLN A 403 -5.61 -2.03 -8.85
CA GLN A 403 -5.04 -3.22 -9.51
C GLN A 403 -3.53 -3.05 -9.71
N GLN A 404 -3.10 -1.94 -10.31
CA GLN A 404 -1.68 -1.64 -10.52
C GLN A 404 -0.91 -1.64 -9.19
N ARG A 405 -1.44 -0.96 -8.16
CA ARG A 405 -0.86 -0.93 -6.82
C ARG A 405 -0.66 -2.32 -6.23
N THR A 406 -1.66 -3.20 -6.33
CA THR A 406 -1.55 -4.57 -5.79
C THR A 406 -0.51 -5.41 -6.54
N VAL A 407 -0.42 -5.27 -7.86
CA VAL A 407 0.58 -6.00 -8.67
C VAL A 407 1.99 -5.47 -8.42
N VAL A 408 2.17 -4.16 -8.25
CA VAL A 408 3.46 -3.57 -7.87
C VAL A 408 3.89 -4.08 -6.49
N SER A 409 2.97 -4.14 -5.53
CA SER A 409 3.25 -4.65 -4.19
C SER A 409 3.70 -6.12 -4.20
N THR A 410 3.03 -6.98 -4.98
CA THR A 410 3.45 -8.39 -5.12
C THR A 410 4.80 -8.53 -5.85
N LEU A 411 5.07 -7.68 -6.84
CA LEU A 411 6.37 -7.63 -7.52
C LEU A 411 7.49 -7.27 -6.55
N ILE A 412 7.34 -6.17 -5.77
CA ILE A 412 8.33 -5.74 -4.78
C ILE A 412 8.60 -6.86 -3.78
N GLN A 413 7.54 -7.49 -3.27
CA GLN A 413 7.68 -8.60 -2.34
C GLN A 413 8.47 -9.77 -2.93
N ASN A 414 8.13 -10.21 -4.15
CA ASN A 414 8.82 -11.31 -4.80
C ASN A 414 10.29 -10.95 -5.09
N MET A 415 10.57 -9.71 -5.48
CA MET A 415 11.93 -9.21 -5.68
C MET A 415 12.74 -9.19 -4.39
N ASN A 416 12.16 -8.79 -3.25
CA ASN A 416 12.86 -8.81 -1.97
C ASN A 416 13.15 -10.24 -1.50
N LYS A 417 12.24 -11.18 -1.72
CA LYS A 417 12.50 -12.61 -1.43
C LYS A 417 13.57 -13.20 -2.35
N LEU A 418 13.59 -12.81 -3.62
CA LEU A 418 14.67 -13.17 -4.54
C LEU A 418 16.00 -12.59 -4.07
N SER A 419 16.03 -11.33 -3.62
CA SER A 419 17.20 -10.69 -3.02
C SER A 419 17.70 -11.48 -1.82
N GLU A 420 16.82 -11.83 -0.88
CA GLU A 420 17.17 -12.60 0.31
C GLU A 420 17.69 -14.00 -0.03
N ALA A 421 17.08 -14.67 -1.01
CA ALA A 421 17.52 -15.97 -1.49
C ALA A 421 18.89 -15.91 -2.17
N ILE A 422 19.16 -14.86 -2.96
CA ILE A 422 20.46 -14.68 -3.63
C ILE A 422 21.53 -14.25 -2.62
N GLY A 423 21.21 -13.37 -1.67
CA GLY A 423 22.10 -12.98 -0.58
C GLY A 423 22.52 -14.17 0.27
N ALA A 424 21.59 -15.10 0.56
CA ALA A 424 21.89 -16.35 1.25
C ALA A 424 22.83 -17.29 0.45
N LEU A 425 22.87 -17.15 -0.89
CA LEU A 425 23.76 -17.92 -1.76
C LEU A 425 25.12 -17.24 -2.00
N ASN A 426 25.19 -15.92 -1.86
CA ASN A 426 26.36 -15.11 -2.17
C ASN A 426 27.26 -14.93 -0.92
N PHE A 427 27.86 -16.01 -0.42
CA PHE A 427 28.87 -15.91 0.64
C PHE A 427 30.31 -15.86 0.10
N LYS A 428 31.08 -14.95 0.70
CA LYS A 428 32.43 -14.50 0.32
C LYS A 428 33.57 -15.44 0.70
N ASP A 429 33.36 -16.53 1.44
CA ASP A 429 34.47 -17.35 1.94
C ASP A 429 34.32 -18.84 1.63
N SER A 430 35.44 -19.39 1.17
CA SER A 430 35.72 -20.71 0.65
C SER A 430 35.68 -21.83 1.69
N GLN A 431 34.62 -21.94 2.48
CA GLN A 431 34.40 -23.11 3.35
C GLN A 431 33.17 -23.90 2.92
N LEU A 432 33.39 -25.20 2.72
CA LEU A 432 32.43 -26.21 2.29
C LEU A 432 31.13 -26.14 3.10
N ILE A 433 30.03 -25.89 2.40
CA ILE A 433 28.69 -25.78 2.96
C ILE A 433 28.22 -27.15 3.44
N SER A 434 27.99 -27.30 4.74
CA SER A 434 26.90 -28.15 5.22
C SER A 434 25.60 -27.45 4.83
N LEU A 435 24.76 -28.09 4.00
CA LEU A 435 23.44 -27.58 3.67
C LEU A 435 22.59 -27.57 4.94
N ASP A 436 22.58 -26.43 5.65
CA ASP A 436 21.57 -26.18 6.66
C ASP A 436 20.19 -26.15 6.00
N ALA A 437 19.18 -26.70 6.68
CA ALA A 437 17.82 -26.87 6.14
C ALA A 437 17.23 -25.55 5.58
N THR A 438 17.60 -24.42 6.17
CA THR A 438 17.17 -23.07 5.78
C THR A 438 17.64 -22.64 4.39
N ILE A 439 18.85 -23.03 3.98
CA ILE A 439 19.40 -22.71 2.64
C ILE A 439 18.74 -23.61 1.60
N SER A 440 18.51 -24.89 1.95
CA SER A 440 17.78 -25.83 1.09
C SER A 440 16.38 -25.31 0.77
N ASP A 441 15.64 -24.83 1.76
CA ASP A 441 14.29 -24.28 1.57
C ASP A 441 14.28 -23.06 0.65
N LYS A 442 15.23 -22.13 0.83
CA LYS A 442 15.36 -20.93 -0.03
C LYS A 442 15.68 -21.27 -1.49
N VAL A 443 16.53 -22.27 -1.73
CA VAL A 443 16.86 -22.77 -3.09
C VAL A 443 15.66 -23.46 -3.73
N ILE A 444 14.88 -24.20 -2.95
CA ILE A 444 13.65 -24.86 -3.43
C ILE A 444 12.58 -23.83 -3.80
N LEU A 445 12.47 -22.74 -3.04
CA LEU A 445 11.46 -21.69 -3.24
C LEU A 445 11.85 -20.62 -4.28
N PHE A 446 13.13 -20.50 -4.64
CA PHE A 446 13.62 -19.53 -5.63
C PHE A 446 12.83 -19.53 -6.96
N PRO A 447 12.57 -20.70 -7.61
CA PRO A 447 11.78 -20.73 -8.86
C PRO A 447 10.34 -20.22 -8.68
N LYS A 448 9.75 -20.41 -7.49
CA LYS A 448 8.40 -19.93 -7.17
C LYS A 448 8.37 -18.40 -7.10
N TYR A 449 9.34 -17.79 -6.42
CA TYR A 449 9.44 -16.33 -6.34
C TYR A 449 9.77 -15.71 -7.71
N PHE A 450 10.63 -16.37 -8.50
CA PHE A 450 10.94 -15.95 -9.86
C PHE A 450 9.71 -15.99 -10.78
N ALA A 451 8.98 -17.11 -10.80
CA ALA A 451 7.74 -17.24 -11.57
C ALA A 451 6.69 -16.20 -11.13
N GLY A 452 6.55 -15.97 -9.82
CA GLY A 452 5.66 -14.94 -9.29
C GLY A 452 6.04 -13.52 -9.71
N ALA A 453 7.34 -13.18 -9.75
CA ALA A 453 7.81 -11.90 -10.26
C ALA A 453 7.54 -11.74 -11.77
N VAL A 454 7.80 -12.79 -12.56
CA VAL A 454 7.50 -12.81 -14.00
C VAL A 454 5.99 -12.64 -14.24
N ASP A 455 5.13 -13.34 -13.50
CA ASP A 455 3.68 -13.22 -13.63
C ASP A 455 3.17 -11.82 -13.25
N ALA A 456 3.76 -11.19 -12.22
CA ALA A 456 3.44 -9.81 -11.87
C ALA A 456 3.85 -8.83 -12.98
N VAL A 457 5.03 -9.01 -13.58
CA VAL A 457 5.48 -8.22 -14.74
C VAL A 457 4.55 -8.41 -15.94
N LYS A 458 4.15 -9.65 -16.26
CA LYS A 458 3.15 -9.93 -17.32
C LYS A 458 1.85 -9.17 -17.08
N GLN A 459 1.38 -9.12 -15.85
CA GLN A 459 0.16 -8.40 -15.49
C GLN A 459 0.32 -6.89 -15.68
N LEU A 460 1.45 -6.31 -15.26
CA LEU A 460 1.73 -4.89 -15.49
C LEU A 460 1.77 -4.56 -16.98
N VAL A 461 2.34 -5.44 -17.80
CA VAL A 461 2.40 -5.29 -19.26
C VAL A 461 1.00 -5.35 -19.88
N MET A 462 0.17 -6.33 -19.48
CA MET A 462 -1.22 -6.41 -19.93
C MET A 462 -2.04 -5.18 -19.51
N MET A 463 -1.80 -4.65 -18.31
CA MET A 463 -2.43 -3.42 -17.85
C MET A 463 -1.95 -2.21 -18.66
N ALA A 464 -0.65 -2.11 -18.94
CA ALA A 464 -0.06 -1.06 -19.75
C ALA A 464 -0.57 -1.09 -21.21
N GLU A 465 -0.80 -2.28 -21.77
CA GLU A 465 -1.43 -2.46 -23.08
C GLU A 465 -2.89 -2.02 -23.10
N ALA A 466 -3.65 -2.33 -22.05
CA ALA A 466 -5.01 -1.84 -21.91
C ALA A 466 -5.06 -0.29 -21.87
N SER A 467 -3.99 0.34 -21.36
CA SER A 467 -3.79 1.79 -21.40
C SER A 467 -3.00 2.30 -22.61
N SER A 468 -2.69 1.48 -23.62
CA SER A 468 -1.85 1.88 -24.77
C SER A 468 -2.46 3.00 -25.63
N HIS A 469 -3.76 3.24 -25.49
CA HIS A 469 -4.44 4.40 -26.08
C HIS A 469 -3.96 5.73 -25.48
N LEU A 470 -3.48 5.74 -24.23
CA LEU A 470 -2.91 6.91 -23.55
C LEU A 470 -1.47 7.22 -23.98
N VAL A 471 -0.70 6.19 -24.34
CA VAL A 471 0.71 6.33 -24.71
C VAL A 471 0.99 5.61 -26.04
N PRO A 472 1.01 6.34 -27.18
CA PRO A 472 1.23 5.71 -28.47
C PRO A 472 2.65 5.11 -28.57
N LYS A 473 2.70 3.81 -28.86
CA LYS A 473 3.92 3.01 -29.15
C LYS A 473 5.01 3.11 -28.08
N MET A 474 4.88 2.31 -27.02
CA MET A 474 6.01 2.01 -26.14
C MET A 474 6.88 0.93 -26.80
N THR A 475 8.06 1.32 -27.28
CA THR A 475 9.12 0.39 -27.72
C THR A 475 9.47 -0.61 -26.63
N ALA A 476 9.57 -0.15 -25.38
CA ALA A 476 9.71 -1.02 -24.21
C ALA A 476 8.62 -2.08 -24.08
N LEU A 477 7.34 -1.82 -24.42
CA LEU A 477 6.30 -2.86 -24.33
C LEU A 477 6.56 -4.01 -25.32
N LYS A 478 7.16 -3.72 -26.48
CA LYS A 478 7.53 -4.76 -27.45
C LYS A 478 8.75 -5.56 -26.97
N GLU A 479 9.80 -4.88 -26.53
CA GLU A 479 11.01 -5.52 -26.00
C GLU A 479 10.70 -6.37 -24.75
N LEU A 480 9.81 -5.88 -23.90
CA LEU A 480 9.38 -6.58 -22.68
C LEU A 480 8.49 -7.79 -23.02
N LYS A 481 7.64 -7.71 -24.05
CA LYS A 481 6.92 -8.87 -24.59
C LYS A 481 7.86 -9.92 -25.17
N GLU A 482 8.81 -9.51 -26.01
CA GLU A 482 9.81 -10.42 -26.58
C GLU A 482 10.63 -11.10 -25.48
N TRP A 483 10.97 -10.36 -24.42
CA TRP A 483 11.60 -10.92 -23.24
C TRP A 483 10.72 -11.95 -22.53
N LEU A 484 9.43 -11.64 -22.32
CA LEU A 484 8.44 -12.52 -21.67
C LEU A 484 8.18 -13.80 -22.47
N ASP A 485 8.03 -13.69 -23.78
CA ASP A 485 7.83 -14.83 -24.68
C ASP A 485 9.05 -15.75 -24.66
N GLY A 486 10.26 -15.17 -24.65
CA GLY A 486 11.51 -15.93 -24.46
C GLY A 486 11.69 -16.53 -23.06
N VAL A 487 10.92 -16.11 -22.05
CA VAL A 487 10.86 -16.78 -20.74
C VAL A 487 9.87 -17.95 -20.80
N ASP A 488 8.69 -17.78 -21.41
CA ASP A 488 7.66 -18.83 -21.52
C ASP A 488 8.06 -20.01 -22.40
N GLU A 489 8.80 -19.78 -23.49
CA GLU A 489 9.33 -20.87 -24.33
C GLU A 489 10.34 -21.74 -23.58
N ASN A 490 11.21 -21.13 -22.76
CA ASN A 490 12.16 -21.87 -21.93
C ASN A 490 11.50 -22.50 -20.71
N ASP A 491 10.46 -21.88 -20.16
CA ASP A 491 9.68 -22.44 -19.04
C ASP A 491 8.81 -23.63 -19.48
N GLN A 492 8.34 -23.67 -20.74
CA GLN A 492 7.72 -24.85 -21.37
C GLN A 492 8.71 -26.01 -21.53
N VAL A 493 9.93 -25.73 -21.96
CA VAL A 493 11.02 -26.72 -22.04
C VAL A 493 11.41 -27.23 -20.64
N ASN A 494 11.40 -26.34 -19.64
CA ASN A 494 11.70 -26.71 -18.25
C ASN A 494 10.53 -27.39 -17.52
N LYS A 495 9.28 -27.08 -17.86
CA LYS A 495 8.08 -27.78 -17.34
C LYS A 495 8.03 -29.24 -17.76
N ARG A 496 8.55 -29.58 -18.95
CA ARG A 496 8.74 -30.97 -19.40
C ARG A 496 9.81 -31.74 -18.60
N ILE A 497 10.61 -31.05 -17.79
CA ILE A 497 11.64 -31.63 -16.90
C ILE A 497 11.18 -31.59 -15.43
N LEU A 498 10.08 -30.88 -15.13
CA LEU A 498 9.46 -30.74 -13.79
C LEU A 498 8.26 -31.69 -13.57
N ILE A 499 7.91 -32.50 -14.57
CA ILE A 499 7.09 -33.72 -14.44
C ILE A 499 8.06 -34.89 -14.60
#